data_AF-A0A953RKD4-F1
#
_entry.id   AF-A0A953RKD4-F1
#
_cell.length_a   1.000
_cell.length_b   1.000
_cell.length_c   1.000
_cell.angle_alpha   90.00
_cell.angle_beta   90.00
_cell.angle_gamma   90.00
#
_symmetry.space_group_name_H-M   'P 1'
#
loop_
_entity.id
_entity.type
_entity.pdbx_description
1 polymer ?
#
loop_
_entity_poly.entity_id
_entity_poly.type
_entity_poly.pdbx_seq_one_letter_code
_entity_poly.pdbx_strand_id
1 'polypeptide(L)'
;MEELLDALLAAIDSGSGIEESLARAAAVAQSHYQRERPFLDRLALFEGALAGKLAAQHEEAVEIAARFDEALAAGQSRDVIALARRFHAIAQHNIIEEERDAFPLADRCFTEAEQRQLLRAIT
;
A
#
# COMPACT_ATOMS: atom_id res chain seq x y z
N MET A 1 -4.04 -8.20 3.51
CA MET A 1 -3.87 -7.30 2.36
C MET A 1 -3.50 -8.10 1.12
N GLU A 2 -2.48 -8.97 1.21
CA GLU A 2 -2.04 -9.86 0.12
C GLU A 2 -3.17 -10.64 -0.57
N GLU A 3 -4.06 -11.30 0.18
CA GLU A 3 -5.20 -12.04 -0.40
C GLU A 3 -6.10 -11.17 -1.30
N LEU A 4 -6.22 -9.87 -1.02
CA LEU A 4 -6.98 -8.94 -1.84
C LEU A 4 -6.21 -8.51 -3.10
N LEU A 5 -4.88 -8.46 -3.02
CA LEU A 5 -4.03 -8.23 -4.19
C LEU A 5 -4.06 -9.45 -5.12
N ASP A 6 -4.02 -10.66 -4.58
CA ASP A 6 -4.20 -11.90 -5.36
C ASP A 6 -5.57 -11.93 -6.07
N ALA A 7 -6.63 -11.55 -5.35
CA ALA A 7 -7.96 -11.44 -5.94
C ALA A 7 -8.02 -10.38 -7.04
N LEU A 8 -7.37 -9.23 -6.86
CA LEU A 8 -7.25 -8.20 -7.88
C LEU A 8 -6.48 -8.70 -9.12
N LEU A 9 -5.39 -9.45 -8.92
CA LEU A 9 -4.62 -10.02 -10.03
C LEU A 9 -5.48 -11.02 -10.82
N ALA A 10 -6.23 -11.88 -10.14
CA ALA A 10 -7.17 -12.80 -10.78
C ALA A 10 -8.29 -12.07 -11.56
N ALA A 11 -8.80 -10.96 -11.01
CA ALA A 11 -9.78 -10.11 -11.70
C ALA A 11 -9.20 -9.46 -12.96
N ILE A 12 -7.95 -8.97 -12.90
CA ILE A 12 -7.22 -8.43 -14.06
C ILE A 12 -7.04 -9.50 -15.14
N ASP A 13 -6.63 -10.72 -14.77
CA ASP A 13 -6.37 -11.81 -15.71
C ASP A 13 -7.65 -12.35 -16.35
N SER A 14 -8.75 -12.40 -15.60
CA SER A 14 -10.06 -12.81 -16.13
C SER A 14 -10.78 -11.71 -16.93
N GLY A 15 -10.37 -10.44 -16.76
CA GLY A 15 -11.04 -9.28 -17.34
C GLY A 15 -12.40 -8.96 -16.71
N SER A 16 -12.71 -9.49 -15.53
CA SER A 16 -14.01 -9.34 -14.86
C SER A 16 -13.85 -9.04 -13.37
N GLY A 17 -14.75 -8.25 -12.78
CA GLY A 17 -14.71 -7.93 -11.35
C GLY A 17 -13.56 -7.02 -10.90
N ILE A 18 -12.88 -6.33 -11.84
CA ILE A 18 -11.71 -5.47 -11.55
C ILE A 18 -12.08 -4.32 -10.63
N GLU A 19 -13.21 -3.65 -10.87
CA GLU A 19 -13.69 -2.52 -10.06
C GLU A 19 -13.88 -2.91 -8.60
N GLU A 20 -14.68 -3.94 -8.32
CA GLU A 20 -14.94 -4.40 -6.95
C GLU A 20 -13.66 -4.86 -6.26
N SER A 21 -12.81 -5.61 -6.98
CA SER A 21 -11.55 -6.12 -6.43
C SER A 21 -10.58 -4.99 -6.09
N LEU A 22 -10.44 -3.99 -6.97
CA LEU A 22 -9.58 -2.85 -6.72
C LEU A 22 -10.12 -1.98 -5.59
N ALA A 23 -11.42 -1.68 -5.56
CA ALA A 23 -12.02 -0.87 -4.50
C ALA A 23 -11.75 -1.49 -3.11
N ARG A 24 -11.88 -2.82 -2.98
CA ARG A 24 -11.59 -3.54 -1.73
C ARG A 24 -10.10 -3.51 -1.39
N ALA A 25 -9.23 -3.76 -2.36
CA ALA A 25 -7.77 -3.73 -2.14
C ALA A 25 -7.30 -2.32 -1.76
N ALA A 26 -7.79 -1.28 -2.45
CA ALA A 26 -7.48 0.11 -2.18
C ALA A 26 -7.93 0.56 -0.80
N ALA A 27 -9.14 0.20 -0.37
CA ALA A 27 -9.63 0.54 0.97
C ALA A 27 -8.74 -0.05 2.08
N VAL A 28 -8.31 -1.30 1.93
CA VAL A 28 -7.40 -1.96 2.90
C VAL A 28 -6.01 -1.36 2.85
N ALA A 29 -5.46 -1.10 1.66
CA ALA A 29 -4.15 -0.46 1.50
C ALA A 29 -4.13 0.96 2.11
N GLN A 30 -5.15 1.78 1.86
CA GLN A 30 -5.25 3.11 2.45
C GLN A 30 -5.32 3.06 3.97
N SER A 31 -6.13 2.15 4.54
CA SER A 31 -6.20 1.96 5.99
C SER A 31 -4.88 1.46 6.57
N HIS A 32 -4.16 0.60 5.84
CA HIS A 32 -2.80 0.16 6.18
C HIS A 32 -1.82 1.33 6.24
N TYR A 33 -1.69 2.11 5.17
CA TYR A 33 -0.78 3.25 5.09
C TYR A 33 -1.05 4.32 6.17
N GLN A 34 -2.33 4.56 6.49
CA GLN A 34 -2.71 5.47 7.58
C GLN A 34 -2.23 4.98 8.94
N ARG A 35 -2.35 3.67 9.21
CA ARG A 35 -1.89 3.06 10.47
C ARG A 35 -0.37 3.04 10.58
N GLU A 36 0.34 2.99 9.46
CA GLU A 36 1.81 3.01 9.43
C GLU A 36 2.42 4.41 9.56
N ARG A 37 1.63 5.48 9.45
CA ARG A 37 2.16 6.85 9.50
C ARG A 37 3.01 7.13 10.75
N PRO A 38 2.61 6.76 11.99
CA PRO A 38 3.44 6.96 13.17
C PRO A 38 4.75 6.16 13.15
N PHE A 39 4.74 4.98 12.52
CA PHE A 39 5.95 4.18 12.32
C PHE A 39 6.92 4.89 11.37
N LEU A 40 6.43 5.39 10.23
CA LEU A 40 7.25 6.12 9.26
C LEU A 40 7.82 7.42 9.86
N ASP A 41 7.02 8.17 10.62
CA ASP A 41 7.47 9.38 11.31
C ASP A 41 8.61 9.08 12.30
N ARG A 42 8.56 7.93 12.98
CA ARG A 42 9.62 7.49 13.89
C ARG A 42 10.85 6.99 13.13
N LEU A 43 10.66 6.18 12.08
CA LEU A 43 11.72 5.69 11.22
C LEU A 43 12.51 6.84 10.60
N ALA A 44 11.84 7.93 10.23
CA ALA A 44 12.46 9.11 9.61
C ALA A 44 13.54 9.77 10.50
N LEU A 45 13.50 9.59 11.82
CA LEU A 45 14.50 10.11 12.74
C LEU A 45 15.85 9.38 12.65
N PHE A 46 15.85 8.16 12.11
CA PHE A 46 17.04 7.31 11.98
C PHE A 46 17.40 7.07 10.52
N GLU A 47 16.40 6.83 9.68
CA GLU A 47 16.52 6.42 8.27
C GLU A 47 15.58 7.25 7.40
N GLY A 48 15.81 8.58 7.38
CA GLY A 48 14.97 9.55 6.68
C GLY A 48 14.75 9.27 5.20
N ALA A 49 15.77 8.76 4.50
CA ALA A 49 15.65 8.42 3.08
C ALA A 49 14.69 7.25 2.83
N LEU A 50 14.76 6.20 3.67
CA LEU A 50 13.85 5.05 3.57
C LEU A 50 12.42 5.45 3.94
N ALA A 51 12.24 6.17 5.05
CA ALA A 51 10.92 6.63 5.47
C ALA A 51 10.26 7.55 4.42
N GLY A 52 11.03 8.45 3.81
CA GLY A 52 10.54 9.33 2.73
C GLY A 52 10.17 8.55 1.48
N LYS A 53 10.94 7.50 1.14
CA LYS A 53 10.64 6.61 0.01
C LYS A 53 9.31 5.88 0.23
N LEU A 54 9.14 5.23 1.38
CA LEU A 54 7.92 4.47 1.72
C LEU A 54 6.69 5.38 1.73
N ALA A 55 6.79 6.56 2.34
CA ALA A 55 5.70 7.54 2.35
C ALA A 55 5.30 7.97 0.93
N ALA A 56 6.27 8.21 0.04
CA ALA A 56 5.98 8.57 -1.36
C ALA A 56 5.32 7.42 -2.14
N GLN A 57 5.71 6.17 -1.89
CA GLN A 57 5.08 5.00 -2.51
C GLN A 57 3.65 4.77 -2.00
N HIS A 58 3.37 5.03 -0.72
CA HIS A 58 2.02 5.01 -0.16
C HIS A 58 1.13 6.05 -0.84
N GLU A 59 1.63 7.28 -0.99
CA GLU A 59 0.94 8.36 -1.71
C GLU A 59 0.69 8.01 -3.19
N GLU A 60 1.67 7.42 -3.88
CA GLU A 60 1.52 6.96 -5.26
C GLU A 60 0.40 5.90 -5.38
N ALA A 61 0.36 4.93 -4.48
CA ALA A 61 -0.68 3.90 -4.49
C ALA A 61 -2.09 4.50 -4.30
N VAL A 62 -2.23 5.51 -3.44
CA VAL A 62 -3.49 6.24 -3.21
C VAL A 62 -3.89 7.03 -4.47
N GLU A 63 -2.95 7.73 -5.11
CA GLU A 63 -3.20 8.48 -6.34
C GLU A 63 -3.65 7.56 -7.48
N ILE A 64 -3.02 6.39 -7.64
CA ILE A 64 -3.41 5.42 -8.67
C ILE A 64 -4.85 4.95 -8.46
N ALA A 65 -5.27 4.69 -7.22
CA ALA A 65 -6.64 4.30 -6.91
C ALA A 65 -7.64 5.43 -7.25
N ALA A 66 -7.33 6.69 -6.92
CA ALA A 66 -8.17 7.83 -7.29
C ALA A 66 -8.29 7.97 -8.82
N ARG A 67 -7.18 7.84 -9.55
CA ARG A 67 -7.17 7.88 -11.01
C ARG A 67 -7.91 6.71 -11.65
N PHE A 68 -7.94 5.56 -10.98
CA PHE A 68 -8.73 4.41 -11.42
C PHE A 68 -10.23 4.76 -11.39
N ASP A 69 -10.71 5.38 -10.31
CA ASP A 69 -12.11 5.81 -10.19
C ASP A 69 -12.48 6.85 -11.26
N GLU A 70 -11.57 7.78 -11.57
CA GLU A 70 -11.75 8.74 -12.67
C GLU A 70 -11.84 8.06 -14.04
N ALA A 71 -10.93 7.12 -14.34
CA ALA A 71 -10.93 6.39 -15.60
C ALA A 71 -12.18 5.51 -15.75
N LEU A 72 -12.65 4.91 -14.64
CA LEU A 72 -13.88 4.13 -14.58
C LEU A 72 -15.10 5.01 -14.88
N ALA A 73 -15.22 6.17 -14.21
CA ALA A 73 -16.30 7.12 -14.45
C ALA A 73 -16.30 7.67 -15.89
N ALA A 74 -15.13 7.80 -16.50
CA ALA A 74 -14.96 8.22 -17.90
C ALA A 74 -15.14 7.08 -18.94
N GLY A 75 -15.35 5.83 -18.50
CA GLY A 75 -15.50 4.68 -19.40
C GLY A 75 -14.20 4.28 -20.14
N GLN A 76 -13.04 4.66 -19.61
CA GLN A 76 -11.73 4.43 -20.22
C GLN A 76 -11.19 3.03 -19.89
N SER A 77 -11.78 1.98 -20.45
CA SER A 77 -11.48 0.59 -20.06
C SER A 77 -10.01 0.18 -20.18
N ARG A 78 -9.25 0.77 -21.13
CA ARG A 78 -7.81 0.50 -21.26
C ARG A 78 -7.02 1.08 -20.07
N ASP A 79 -7.38 2.29 -19.65
CA ASP A 79 -6.72 2.98 -18.54
C ASP A 79 -7.07 2.32 -17.21
N VAL A 80 -8.33 1.88 -17.04
CA VAL A 80 -8.79 1.07 -15.89
C VAL A 80 -7.89 -0.16 -15.68
N ILE A 81 -7.65 -0.96 -16.72
CA ILE A 81 -6.80 -2.16 -16.62
C ILE A 81 -5.34 -1.78 -16.32
N ALA A 82 -4.83 -0.74 -16.98
CA ALA A 82 -3.45 -0.29 -16.77
C ALA A 82 -3.22 0.23 -15.33
N LEU A 83 -4.17 1.00 -14.80
CA LEU A 83 -4.14 1.53 -13.44
C LEU A 83 -4.29 0.40 -12.41
N ALA A 84 -5.17 -0.58 -12.65
CA ALA A 84 -5.31 -1.73 -11.76
C ALA A 84 -4.02 -2.55 -11.64
N ARG A 85 -3.33 -2.79 -12.77
CA ARG A 85 -2.02 -3.45 -12.77
C ARG A 85 -0.97 -2.65 -12.04
N ARG A 86 -0.96 -1.33 -12.23
CA ARG A 86 0.00 -0.45 -11.55
C ARG A 86 -0.25 -0.41 -10.04
N PHE A 87 -1.51 -0.31 -9.63
CA PHE A 87 -1.90 -0.38 -8.22
C PHE A 87 -1.44 -1.68 -7.57
N HIS A 88 -1.73 -2.82 -8.21
CA HIS A 88 -1.28 -4.13 -7.73
C HIS A 88 0.24 -4.16 -7.57
N ALA A 89 0.98 -3.71 -8.58
CA ALA A 89 2.44 -3.73 -8.56
C ALA A 89 3.03 -2.88 -7.43
N ILE A 90 2.55 -1.64 -7.23
CA ILE A 90 3.08 -0.77 -6.17
C ILE A 90 2.69 -1.28 -4.78
N ALA A 91 1.45 -1.75 -4.58
CA ALA A 91 1.01 -2.27 -3.29
C ALA A 91 1.79 -3.54 -2.92
N GLN A 92 2.02 -4.45 -3.87
CA GLN A 92 2.82 -5.65 -3.64
C GLN A 92 4.29 -5.30 -3.36
N HIS A 93 4.82 -4.30 -4.07
CA HIS A 93 6.18 -3.82 -3.84
C HIS A 93 6.35 -3.25 -2.43
N ASN A 94 5.38 -2.46 -1.96
CA ASN A 94 5.40 -1.88 -0.61
C ASN A 94 5.46 -2.98 0.46
N ILE A 95 4.63 -4.02 0.35
CA ILE A 95 4.64 -5.16 1.31
C ILE A 95 6.04 -5.79 1.37
N ILE A 96 6.60 -6.14 0.20
CA ILE A 96 7.90 -6.80 0.13
C ILE A 96 9.01 -5.90 0.69
N GLU A 97 8.97 -4.61 0.39
CA GLU A 97 9.98 -3.65 0.83
C GLU A 97 9.86 -3.34 2.33
N GLU A 98 8.65 -3.21 2.86
CA GLU A 98 8.38 -3.04 4.30
C GLU A 98 8.91 -4.23 5.10
N GLU A 99 8.60 -5.46 4.65
CA GLU A 99 9.07 -6.69 5.30
C GLU A 99 10.59 -6.87 5.24
N ARG A 100 11.20 -6.52 4.10
CA ARG A 100 12.64 -6.70 3.89
C ARG A 100 13.47 -5.63 4.58
N ASP A 101 13.05 -4.37 4.49
CA ASP A 101 13.91 -3.22 4.80
C ASP A 101 13.42 -2.43 6.02
N ALA A 102 12.12 -2.30 6.23
CA ALA A 102 11.58 -1.44 7.29
C ALA A 102 11.40 -2.20 8.62
N PHE A 103 10.77 -3.37 8.60
CA PHE A 103 10.48 -4.14 9.82
C PHE A 103 11.72 -4.60 10.56
N PRO A 104 12.82 -5.05 9.91
CA PRO A 104 14.06 -5.41 10.63
C PRO A 104 14.72 -4.22 11.33
N LEU A 105 14.43 -2.99 10.90
CA LEU A 105 14.93 -1.78 11.54
C LEU A 105 14.11 -1.40 12.78
N ALA A 106 12.88 -1.88 12.89
CA ALA A 106 12.06 -1.67 14.08
C ALA A 106 12.75 -2.20 15.35
N ASP A 107 13.47 -3.31 15.26
CA ASP A 107 14.25 -3.91 16.36
C ASP A 107 15.50 -3.14 16.74
N ARG A 108 15.99 -2.29 15.84
CA ARG A 108 17.24 -1.53 16.01
C ARG A 108 16.98 -0.08 16.39
N CYS A 109 15.90 0.48 15.87
CA CYS A 109 15.57 1.89 15.99
C CYS A 109 14.57 2.19 17.12
N PHE A 110 13.79 1.20 17.57
CA PHE A 110 12.74 1.40 18.57
C PHE A 110 12.97 0.55 19.82
N THR A 111 12.59 1.11 20.97
CA THR A 111 12.52 0.36 22.23
C THR A 111 11.33 -0.60 22.24
N GLU A 112 11.37 -1.65 23.06
CA GLU A 112 10.24 -2.57 23.24
C GLU A 112 8.92 -1.88 23.65
N ALA A 113 9.01 -0.72 24.31
CA ALA A 113 7.83 0.07 24.67
C ALA A 113 7.22 0.75 23.43
N GLU A 114 8.06 1.34 22.58
CA GLU A 114 7.65 1.97 21.32
C GLU A 114 7.14 0.94 20.32
N GLN A 115 7.78 -0.23 20.21
CA GLN A 115 7.30 -1.33 19.39
C GLN A 115 5.91 -1.81 19.82
N ARG A 116 5.69 -2.00 21.14
CA ARG A 116 4.36 -2.38 21.65
C ARG A 116 3.30 -1.31 21.39
N GLN A 117 3.68 -0.04 21.39
CA GLN A 117 2.77 1.07 21.07
C GLN A 117 2.44 1.11 19.57
N LEU A 118 3.43 0.90 18.70
CA LEU A 118 3.25 0.86 17.24
C LEU A 118 2.46 -0.38 16.80
N LEU A 119 2.74 -1.56 17.36
CA LEU A 119 1.99 -2.78 17.05
C LEU A 119 0.51 -2.66 17.42
N ARG A 120 0.18 -2.00 18.53
CA ARG A 120 -1.22 -1.72 18.93
C ARG A 120 -1.94 -0.74 18.00
N ALA A 121 -1.21 0.06 17.22
CA ALA A 121 -1.80 0.96 16.24
C ALA A 121 -2.01 0.28 14.87
N ILE A 122 -1.35 -0.86 14.63
CA ILE A 122 -1.35 -1.58 13.35
C ILE A 122 -2.30 -2.80 13.38
N THR A 123 -2.53 -3.44 14.54
CA THR A 123 -3.59 -4.46 14.76
C THR A 123 -4.96 -3.84 14.98
#